data_AF-A0A661TLD7-F1
#
_entry.id   AF-A0A661TLD7-F1
#
_cell.length_a   1.000
_cell.length_b   1.000
_cell.length_c   1.000
_cell.angle_alpha   90.00
_cell.angle_beta   90.00
_cell.angle_gamma   90.00
#
_symmetry.space_group_name_H-M   'P 1'
#
loop_
_entity.id
_entity.type
_entity.pdbx_description
1 polymer ?
#
loop_
_entity_poly.entity_id
_entity_poly.type
_entity_poly.pdbx_seq_one_letter_code
_entity_poly.pdbx_strand_id
1 'polypeptide(L)' 'MFTFWILIITGIILLVFWLIRRVSYPGKDLYYVDKAIEILKERYARGEINREDFERMKKNLS' A
#
# COMPACT_ATOMS: atom_id res chain seq x y z
N MET A 1 -0.30 15.09 38.70
CA MET A 1 -1.59 15.08 37.97
C MET A 1 -1.36 15.09 36.45
N PHE A 2 -0.74 16.13 35.86
CA PHE A 2 -0.40 16.17 34.42
C PHE A 2 0.66 15.14 33.96
N THR A 3 1.65 14.84 34.81
CA THR A 3 2.72 13.87 34.50
C THR A 3 2.20 12.45 34.26
N PHE A 4 1.11 12.07 34.93
CA PHE A 4 0.46 10.78 34.75
C PHE A 4 -0.21 10.66 33.37
N TRP A 5 -0.82 11.75 32.89
CA TRP A 5 -1.42 11.80 31.55
C TRP A 5 -0.38 11.71 30.44
N ILE A 6 0.78 12.33 30.61
CA ILE A 6 1.88 12.23 29.63
C ILE A 6 2.33 10.78 29.46
N LEU A 7 2.49 10.04 30.56
CA LEU A 7 2.94 8.65 30.53
C LEU A 7 1.91 7.73 29.83
N ILE A 8 0.62 7.98 30.08
CA ILE A 8 -0.48 7.29 29.38
C ILE A 8 -0.46 7.58 27.87
N ILE A 9 -0.34 8.85 27.49
CA ILE A 9 -0.32 9.27 26.08
C ILE A 9 0.89 8.66 25.37
N THR A 10 2.07 8.68 25.99
CA THR A 10 3.27 8.02 25.43
C THR A 10 3.06 6.53 25.24
N GLY A 11 2.47 5.83 26.21
CA GLY A 11 2.13 4.41 26.08
C GLY A 11 1.18 4.12 24.92
N ILE A 12 0.13 4.93 24.77
CA ILE A 12 -0.84 4.81 23.67
C ILE A 12 -0.17 5.06 22.32
N ILE A 13 0.64 6.11 22.18
CA ILE A 13 1.36 6.42 20.94
C ILE A 13 2.27 5.26 20.55
N LEU A 14 3.03 4.70 21.49
CA LEU A 14 3.89 3.55 21.23
C LEU A 14 3.10 2.31 20.83
N LEU A 15 1.95 2.06 21.46
CA LEU A 15 1.08 0.93 21.15
C LEU A 15 0.50 1.06 19.74
N VAL A 16 -0.04 2.23 19.39
CA VAL A 16 -0.57 2.51 18.05
C VAL A 16 0.52 2.42 16.99
N PHE A 17 1.69 3.02 17.23
CA PHE A 17 2.82 2.97 16.31
C PHE A 17 3.31 1.53 16.09
N TRP A 18 3.37 0.72 17.15
CA TRP A 18 3.77 -0.68 17.07
C TRP A 18 2.70 -1.54 16.36
N LEU A 19 1.42 -1.26 16.58
CA LEU A 19 0.32 -1.95 15.92
C LEU A 19 0.30 -1.66 14.42
N ILE A 20 0.47 -0.38 14.02
CA ILE A 20 0.60 0.01 12.61
C ILE A 20 1.83 -0.66 11.99
N ARG A 21 2.97 -0.71 12.70
CA ARG A 21 4.19 -1.35 12.21
C ARG A 21 4.08 -2.88 12.10
N ARG A 22 3.31 -3.53 12.98
CA ARG A 22 2.94 -4.95 12.87
C ARG A 22 2.00 -5.23 11.70
N VAL A 23 1.04 -4.34 11.47
CA VAL A 23 0.07 -4.45 10.36
C VAL A 23 0.70 -4.05 9.02
N SER A 24 1.78 -3.26 9.02
CA SER A 24 2.43 -2.74 7.81
C SER A 24 3.46 -3.66 7.14
N TYR A 25 3.41 -4.98 7.33
CA TYR A 25 4.17 -5.92 6.50
C TYR A 25 3.24 -7.05 6.06
N PRO A 26 2.66 -6.96 4.83
CA PRO A 26 3.37 -6.79 3.55
C PRO A 26 2.74 -5.70 2.65
N GLY A 27 3.10 -4.43 2.84
CA GLY A 27 2.58 -3.34 2.02
C GLY A 27 3.46 -2.94 0.83
N LYS A 28 4.66 -3.53 0.68
CA LYS A 28 5.55 -3.18 -0.43
C LYS A 28 5.11 -3.83 -1.74
N ASP A 29 4.63 -5.07 -1.70
CA ASP A 29 4.14 -5.76 -2.89
C ASP A 29 2.79 -5.23 -3.35
N LEU A 30 1.83 -4.97 -2.45
CA LEU A 30 0.55 -4.37 -2.84
C LEU A 30 0.71 -2.97 -3.43
N TYR A 31 1.57 -2.13 -2.83
CA TYR A 31 1.87 -0.81 -3.39
C TYR A 31 2.55 -0.92 -4.78
N TYR A 32 3.40 -1.91 -4.99
CA TYR A 32 4.07 -2.13 -6.26
C TYR A 32 3.12 -2.72 -7.33
N VAL A 33 2.20 -3.60 -6.93
CA VAL A 33 1.14 -4.16 -7.79
C VAL A 33 0.15 -3.08 -8.21
N ASP A 34 -0.32 -2.24 -7.29
CA ASP A 34 -1.17 -1.10 -7.62
C ASP A 34 -0.50 -0.16 -8.61
N LYS A 35 0.79 0.15 -8.38
CA LYS A 35 1.57 1.00 -9.28
C LYS A 35 1.80 0.37 -10.67
N ALA A 36 2.03 -0.95 -10.73
CA ALA A 36 2.18 -1.67 -11.99
C ALA A 36 0.87 -1.70 -12.80
N ILE A 37 -0.27 -1.90 -12.14
CA ILE A 37 -1.60 -1.83 -12.78
C ILE A 37 -1.90 -0.41 -13.27
N GLU A 38 -1.51 0.62 -12.52
CA GLU A 38 -1.69 2.02 -12.92
C GLU A 38 -0.88 2.36 -14.18
N ILE A 39 0.39 1.92 -14.25
CA ILE A 39 1.24 2.08 -15.44
C ILE A 39 0.65 1.35 -16.66
N LEU A 40 0.12 0.13 -16.46
CA LEU A 40 -0.53 -0.62 -17.54
C LEU A 40 -1.76 0.11 -18.08
N LYS A 41 -2.59 0.68 -17.21
CA LYS A 41 -3.76 1.48 -17.64
C LYS A 41 -3.34 2.72 -18.45
N GLU A 42 -2.29 3.41 -18.01
CA GLU A 42 -1.80 4.61 -18.71
C GLU A 42 -1.32 4.28 -20.12
N ARG A 43 -0.60 3.16 -20.30
CA ARG A 43 -0.14 2.69 -21.62
C ARG A 43 -1.28 2.23 -22.51
N TYR A 44 -2.29 1.58 -21.94
CA TYR A 44 -3.50 1.21 -22.66
C TYR A 44 -4.26 2.45 -23.15
N ALA A 45 -4.39 3.48 -22.31
CA ALA A 45 -5.00 4.74 -22.69
C ALA A 45 -4.20 5.50 -23.76
N ARG A 46 -2.86 5.40 -23.74
CA ARG A 46 -1.99 5.89 -24.81
C ARG A 46 -2.05 5.06 -26.10
N GLY A 47 -2.66 3.87 -26.07
CA GLY A 47 -2.72 2.96 -27.22
C GLY A 47 -1.39 2.22 -27.50
N GLU A 48 -0.44 2.25 -26.55
CA GLU A 48 0.85 1.55 -26.67
C GLU A 48 0.72 0.03 -26.49
N ILE A 49 -0.36 -0.42 -25.85
CA ILE A 49 -0.67 -1.84 -25.63
C ILE A 49 -2.12 -2.12 -26.02
N ASN A 50 -2.38 -3.31 -26.56
CA ASN A 50 -3.72 -3.75 -26.88
C ASN A 50 -4.44 -4.29 -25.63
N ARG A 51 -5.77 -4.40 -25.68
CA ARG A 51 -6.62 -4.94 -24.62
C ARG A 51 -6.19 -6.35 -24.21
N GLU A 52 -5.77 -7.17 -25.17
CA GLU A 52 -5.30 -8.54 -24.94
C GLU A 52 -4.01 -8.58 -24.11
N ASP A 53 -3.06 -7.68 -24.41
CA ASP A 53 -1.82 -7.53 -23.64
C ASP A 53 -2.09 -7.00 -22.23
N PHE A 54 -2.99 -6.02 -22.11
CA PHE A 54 -3.42 -5.48 -20.82
C PHE A 54 -4.04 -6.56 -19.93
N GLU A 55 -5.00 -7.34 -20.44
CA GLU A 55 -5.65 -8.42 -19.68
C GLU A 55 -4.66 -9.53 -19.30
N ARG A 56 -3.74 -9.90 -20.20
CA ARG A 56 -2.70 -10.90 -19.90
C ARG A 56 -1.80 -10.42 -18.77
N MET A 57 -1.32 -9.18 -18.81
CA MET A 57 -0.41 -8.63 -17.79
C MET A 57 -1.13 -8.44 -16.44
N LYS A 58 -2.36 -7.91 -16.47
CA LYS A 58 -3.22 -7.80 -15.28
C LYS A 58 -3.44 -9.14 -14.59
N LYS A 59 -3.67 -10.21 -15.34
CA LYS A 59 -3.84 -11.57 -14.79
C LYS A 59 -2.55 -12.16 -14.22
N ASN A 60 -1.39 -11.73 -14.70
CA ASN A 60 -0.09 -12.14 -14.15
C ASN A 60 0.32 -11.33 -12.90
N LEU A 61 -0.25 -10.14 -12.72
CA LEU A 61 -0.01 -9.24 -11.57
C LEU A 61 -1.01 -9.42 -10.43
N SER A 62 -2.09 -10.16 -10.67
CA SER A 62 -3.18 -10.42 -9.71
C SER A 62 -2.99 -11.73 -8.95
#